data_AF-A0A3B4AS58-F1
#
_entry.id   AF-A0A3B4AS58-F1
#
_cell.length_a   1.000
_cell.length_b   1.000
_cell.length_c   1.000
_cell.angle_alpha   90.00
_cell.angle_beta   90.00
_cell.angle_gamma   90.00
#
_symmetry.space_group_name_H-M   'P 1'
#
loop_
_entity.id
_entity.type
_entity.pdbx_description
1 polymer ?
#
loop_
_entity_poly.entity_id
_entity_poly.type
_entity_poly.pdbx_seq_one_letter_code
_entity_poly.pdbx_strand_id
1 'polypeptide(L)'
;MPATEKDLAEDAPWKKIQQNTFTRWINEHLKCVNKRVADLQLDLGDGLRLVALLEVLSQKKIFSPGVVLVLSWCCPGVVLG
;
A
#
# COMPACT_ATOMS: atom_id res chain seq x y z
N MET A 1 -13.64 29.85 -21.28
CA MET A 1 -12.41 29.03 -21.31
C MET A 1 -12.86 27.58 -21.36
N PRO A 2 -12.58 26.80 -22.42
CA PRO A 2 -12.92 25.39 -22.41
C PRO A 2 -12.03 24.71 -21.38
N ALA A 3 -12.64 24.00 -20.42
CA ALA A 3 -11.90 23.15 -19.50
C ALA A 3 -10.97 22.25 -20.33
N THR A 4 -9.69 22.28 -20.01
CA THR A 4 -8.68 21.47 -20.71
C THR A 4 -9.08 20.00 -20.64
N GLU A 5 -8.86 19.24 -21.72
CA GLU A 5 -9.17 17.80 -21.84
C GLU A 5 -8.62 16.96 -20.65
N LYS A 6 -7.58 17.48 -19.98
CA LYS A 6 -7.05 17.02 -18.70
C LYS A 6 -8.05 17.08 -17.54
N ASP A 7 -8.79 18.18 -17.35
CA ASP A 7 -9.81 18.32 -16.29
C ASP A 7 -10.93 17.30 -16.46
N LEU A 8 -11.34 17.02 -17.70
CA LEU A 8 -12.37 16.02 -18.00
C LEU A 8 -11.93 14.59 -17.64
N ALA A 9 -10.62 14.32 -17.69
CA ALA A 9 -10.09 13.02 -17.33
C ALA A 9 -10.04 12.80 -15.82
N GLU A 10 -9.87 13.85 -15.00
CA GLU A 10 -9.70 13.75 -13.54
C GLU A 10 -10.96 13.28 -12.81
N ASP A 11 -12.15 13.53 -13.36
CA ASP A 11 -13.44 13.16 -12.77
C ASP A 11 -14.04 11.85 -13.28
N ALA A 12 -13.27 11.05 -14.03
CA ALA A 12 -13.78 9.80 -14.54
C ALA A 12 -14.08 8.82 -13.37
N PRO A 13 -15.31 8.30 -13.23
CA PRO A 13 -15.74 7.55 -12.05
C PRO A 13 -14.90 6.29 -11.80
N TRP A 14 -14.35 5.69 -12.86
CA TRP A 14 -13.47 4.53 -12.76
C TRP A 14 -12.14 4.85 -12.06
N LYS A 15 -11.61 6.08 -12.15
CA LYS A 15 -10.38 6.49 -11.44
C LYS A 15 -10.60 6.45 -9.93
N LYS A 16 -11.75 6.94 -9.46
CA LYS A 16 -12.12 6.92 -8.04
C LYS A 16 -12.30 5.49 -7.52
N ILE A 17 -12.92 4.61 -8.32
CA ILE A 17 -13.04 3.18 -8.00
C ILE A 17 -11.66 2.53 -7.90
N GLN A 18 -10.78 2.83 -8.85
CA GLN A 18 -9.41 2.32 -8.88
C GLN A 18 -8.62 2.79 -7.66
N GLN A 19 -8.63 4.09 -7.35
CA GLN A 19 -7.98 4.64 -6.16
C GLN A 19 -8.51 4.00 -4.88
N ASN A 20 -9.83 3.85 -4.71
CA ASN A 20 -10.41 3.23 -3.52
C ASN A 20 -9.98 1.76 -3.38
N THR A 21 -9.96 1.04 -4.50
CA THR A 21 -9.57 -0.37 -4.54
C THR A 21 -8.10 -0.53 -4.16
N PHE A 22 -7.21 0.23 -4.80
CA PHE A 22 -5.78 0.19 -4.49
C PHE A 22 -5.49 0.66 -3.06
N THR A 23 -6.16 1.71 -2.59
CA THR A 23 -5.96 2.20 -1.22
C THR A 23 -6.36 1.16 -0.19
N ARG A 24 -7.46 0.43 -0.40
CA ARG A 24 -7.85 -0.67 0.48
C ARG A 24 -6.87 -1.83 0.43
N TRP A 25 -6.47 -2.24 -0.78
CA TRP A 25 -5.53 -3.33 -0.98
C TRP A 25 -4.17 -3.04 -0.32
N ILE A 26 -3.60 -1.85 -0.53
CA ILE A 26 -2.34 -1.46 0.11
C ILE A 26 -2.47 -1.43 1.63
N ASN A 27 -3.58 -0.91 2.16
CA ASN A 27 -3.81 -0.86 3.60
C ASN A 27 -3.98 -2.26 4.23
N GLU A 28 -4.49 -3.24 3.48
CA GLU A 28 -4.54 -4.63 3.94
C GLU A 28 -3.13 -5.18 4.16
N HIS A 29 -2.24 -4.98 3.19
CA HIS A 29 -0.85 -5.45 3.26
C HIS A 29 -0.01 -4.68 4.27
N LEU A 30 -0.18 -3.37 4.36
CA LEU A 30 0.57 -2.52 5.29
C LEU A 30 0.09 -2.62 6.74
N LYS A 31 -1.07 -3.24 7.00
CA LYS A 31 -1.58 -3.50 8.36
C LYS A 31 -0.59 -4.32 9.19
N CYS A 32 0.08 -5.29 8.57
CA CYS A 32 1.06 -6.17 9.22
C CYS A 32 2.32 -5.42 9.71
N VAL A 33 2.61 -4.25 9.14
CA VAL A 33 3.75 -3.39 9.50
C VAL A 33 3.32 -2.07 10.15
N ASN A 34 2.05 -2.01 10.59
CA ASN A 34 1.43 -0.85 11.24
C ASN A 34 1.57 0.47 10.43
N LYS A 35 1.52 0.38 9.10
CA LYS A 35 1.52 1.53 8.19
C LYS A 35 0.16 1.68 7.52
N ARG A 36 -0.20 2.91 7.16
CA ARG A 36 -1.44 3.24 6.46
C ARG A 36 -1.18 4.28 5.37
N VAL A 37 -1.98 4.18 4.31
CA VAL A 37 -2.07 5.10 3.17
C VAL A 37 -3.49 5.67 3.15
N ALA A 38 -3.59 7.00 3.14
CA ALA A 38 -4.81 7.74 2.96
C ALA A 38 -4.91 8.33 1.54
N ASP A 39 -3.79 8.78 0.99
CA ASP A 39 -3.69 9.32 -0.37
C ASP A 39 -2.55 8.63 -1.13
N LEU A 40 -2.87 7.91 -2.20
CA LEU A 40 -1.87 7.14 -2.95
C LEU A 40 -0.73 7.99 -3.51
N GLN A 41 -1.00 9.24 -3.92
CA GLN A 41 -0.01 10.09 -4.56
C GLN A 41 0.96 10.69 -3.54
N LEU A 42 0.42 11.20 -2.42
CA LEU A 42 1.22 11.81 -1.37
C LEU A 42 1.96 10.75 -0.54
N ASP A 43 1.26 9.68 -0.16
CA ASP A 43 1.80 8.71 0.80
C ASP A 43 2.79 7.71 0.18
N LEU A 44 2.75 7.51 -1.12
CA LEU A 44 3.74 6.72 -1.85
C LEU A 44 4.83 7.59 -2.50
N GLY A 45 4.67 8.92 -2.47
CA GLY A 45 5.55 9.86 -3.16
C GLY A 45 6.98 9.90 -2.60
N ASP A 46 7.16 9.60 -1.31
CA ASP A 46 8.47 9.50 -0.66
C ASP A 46 9.14 8.12 -0.83
N GLY A 47 8.41 7.14 -1.39
CA GLY A 47 8.87 5.78 -1.64
C GLY A 47 9.00 4.88 -0.41
N LEU A 48 8.96 5.40 0.82
CA LEU A 48 9.18 4.59 2.04
C LEU A 48 8.06 3.57 2.27
N ARG A 49 6.81 3.96 2.00
CA ARG A 49 5.67 3.04 2.09
C ARG A 49 5.63 2.06 0.92
N LEU A 50 6.15 2.46 -0.25
CA LEU A 50 6.27 1.58 -1.42
C LEU A 50 7.29 0.47 -1.17
N VAL A 51 8.44 0.80 -0.57
CA VAL A 51 9.44 -0.20 -0.15
C VAL A 51 8.84 -1.17 0.86
N ALA A 52 8.16 -0.66 1.90
CA ALA A 52 7.50 -1.53 2.89
C ALA A 52 6.43 -2.45 2.27
N LEU A 53 5.66 -1.94 1.30
CA LEU A 53 4.70 -2.74 0.55
C LEU A 53 5.38 -3.83 -0.26
N LEU A 54 6.47 -3.51 -0.97
CA LEU A 54 7.26 -4.47 -1.74
C LEU A 54 7.86 -5.56 -0.84
N GLU A 55 8.34 -5.22 0.36
CA GLU A 55 8.84 -6.20 1.33
C GLU A 55 7.75 -7.18 1.78
N VAL A 56 6.56 -6.66 2.08
CA VAL A 56 5.40 -7.48 2.43
C VAL A 56 4.96 -8.35 1.24
N LEU A 57 4.94 -7.83 0.02
CA LEU A 57 4.52 -8.61 -1.15
C LEU A 57 5.54 -9.66 -1.56
N SER A 58 6.84 -9.34 -1.54
CA SER A 58 7.89 -10.26 -1.96
C SER A 58 8.30 -11.25 -0.88
N GLN A 59 7.80 -11.09 0.36
CA GLN A 59 8.21 -11.86 1.54
C GLN A 59 9.75 -11.87 1.71
N LYS A 60 10.40 -10.78 1.30
CA LYS A 60 11.87 -10.60 1.35
C LYS A 60 12.15 -9.19 1.82
N LYS A 61 13.07 -9.05 2.79
CA LYS A 61 13.56 -7.73 3.19
C LYS A 61 14.56 -7.24 2.15
N ILE A 62 14.30 -6.08 1.56
CA ILE A 62 15.13 -5.48 0.49
C ILE A 62 16.23 -4.59 1.08
N PHE A 63 16.06 -4.13 2.33
CA PHE A 63 17.11 -3.47 3.11
C PHE A 63 17.24 -4.16 4.46
N SER A 64 18.38 -4.80 4.74
CA SER A 64 18.68 -5.26 6.10
C SER A 64 20.19 -5.27 6.37
N PRO A 65 20.70 -4.37 7.21
CA PRO A 65 21.83 -4.65 8.07
C PRO A 65 21.30 -5.28 9.38
N GLY A 66 21.11 -6.60 9.39
CA GLY A 66 21.40 -7.42 10.57
C GLY A 66 20.54 -7.37 11.84
N VAL A 67 19.26 -6.97 11.87
CA VAL A 67 18.41 -7.20 13.08
C VAL A 67 16.94 -7.46 12.71
N VAL A 68 16.26 -8.26 13.53
CA VAL A 68 14.79 -8.45 13.60
C VAL A 68 14.23 -9.66 12.83
N LEU A 69 14.53 -10.83 13.40
CA LEU A 69 13.65 -12.00 13.54
C LEU A 69 12.29 -11.59 14.16
N VAL A 70 11.36 -10.96 13.42
CA VAL A 70 9.98 -10.71 13.89
C VAL A 70 8.96 -10.90 12.76
N LEU A 71 9.06 -12.00 12.01
CA LEU A 71 8.02 -12.40 11.04
C LEU A 71 7.71 -13.91 11.09
N SER A 72 8.06 -14.60 12.17
CA SER A 72 7.43 -15.88 12.51
C SER A 72 6.14 -15.69 13.34
N TRP A 73 5.71 -14.44 13.62
CA TRP A 73 4.69 -14.13 14.64
C TRP A 73 3.59 -13.15 14.19
N CYS A 74 3.52 -12.74 12.92
CA CYS A 74 2.46 -11.83 12.45
C CYS A 74 1.30 -12.59 11.75
N CYS A 75 1.06 -13.85 12.12
CA CYS A 75 -0.17 -14.58 11.81
C CYS A 75 -0.46 -15.67 12.87
N PRO A 76 -0.79 -15.32 14.12
CA PRO A 76 -1.40 -16.27 15.05
C PRO A 76 -2.88 -16.41 14.67
N GLY A 77 -3.19 -17.15 13.59
CA GLY A 77 -4.54 -17.19 13.04
C GLY A 77 -4.89 -18.34 12.10
N VAL A 78 -4.01 -19.33 11.90
CA VAL A 78 -4.41 -20.67 11.44
C VAL A 78 -4.23 -21.62 12.61
N VAL A 79 -5.15 -21.55 13.58
CA VAL A 79 -5.70 -22.72 14.28
C VAL A 79 -7.08 -22.30 14.82
N LEU A 80 -8.15 -22.92 14.31
CA LEU A 80 -9.41 -23.09 15.04
C LEU A 80 -10.22 -24.18 14.32
N GLY A 81 -10.02 -25.43 14.75
CA GLY A 81 -10.67 -26.64 14.26
C GLY A 81 -9.68 -27.73 13.88
#